data_AF-A0AAW0GGQ3-F1
#
_entry.id   AF-A0AAW0GGQ3-F1
#
_cell.length_a   1.000
_cell.length_b   1.000
_cell.length_c   1.000
_cell.angle_alpha   90.00
_cell.angle_beta   90.00
_cell.angle_gamma   90.00
#
_symmetry.space_group_name_H-M   'P 1'
#
loop_
_entity.id
_entity.type
_entity.pdbx_description
1 polymer ?
#
loop_
_entity_poly.entity_id
_entity_poly.type
_entity_poly.pdbx_seq_one_letter_code
_entity_poly.pdbx_strand_id
1 'polypeptide(L)'
;MFPGAGATELELAKRVDVYGSGLKGLAQHAIRRWASAMEVIPRTLAENALGGAEGNEIVSRLLAKHEPEGGEAWGVDIEACFHLKEETDGTLNTSQHSIYDSLAAKSWAIKLATEAAVSVLSVDSIIMSKPAGGPKIPQQAGNWDED
;
A
#
# COMPACT_ATOMS: atom_id res chain seq x y z
N MET A 1 14.10 8.28 -12.74
CA MET A 1 12.63 8.30 -12.69
C MET A 1 12.16 6.90 -13.01
N PHE A 2 11.13 6.41 -12.31
CA PHE A 2 10.59 5.06 -12.49
C PHE A 2 9.09 5.12 -12.84
N PRO A 3 8.55 4.08 -13.52
CA PRO A 3 7.11 3.91 -13.72
C PRO A 3 6.29 4.15 -12.44
N GLY A 4 5.37 5.12 -12.49
CA GLY A 4 4.51 5.47 -11.36
C GLY A 4 3.29 4.57 -11.20
N ALA A 5 2.22 5.09 -10.58
CA ALA A 5 0.90 4.43 -10.50
C ALA A 5 0.89 2.98 -9.97
N GLY A 6 1.83 2.64 -9.07
CA GLY A 6 1.95 1.30 -8.49
C GLY A 6 2.67 0.26 -9.36
N ALA A 7 3.17 0.65 -10.54
CA ALA A 7 3.92 -0.23 -11.44
C ALA A 7 5.23 -0.74 -10.83
N THR A 8 6.04 0.19 -10.29
CA THR A 8 7.32 -0.13 -9.65
C THR A 8 7.16 -1.07 -8.47
N GLU A 9 6.11 -0.87 -7.66
CA GLU A 9 5.79 -1.68 -6.49
C GLU A 9 5.42 -3.12 -6.87
N LEU A 10 4.66 -3.28 -7.95
CA LEU A 10 4.24 -4.59 -8.43
C LEU A 10 5.41 -5.37 -9.04
N GLU A 11 6.26 -4.69 -9.82
CA GLU A 11 7.48 -5.29 -10.36
C GLU A 11 8.44 -5.70 -9.24
N LEU A 12 8.58 -4.87 -8.19
CA LEU A 12 9.37 -5.20 -7.03
C LEU A 12 8.81 -6.42 -6.28
N ALA A 13 7.49 -6.48 -6.10
CA ALA A 13 6.81 -7.64 -5.50
C ALA A 13 7.14 -8.93 -6.28
N LYS A 14 7.00 -8.91 -7.61
CA LYS A 14 7.30 -10.06 -8.47
C LYS A 14 8.75 -10.53 -8.29
N ARG A 15 9.73 -9.61 -8.39
CA ARG A 15 11.15 -9.95 -8.26
C ARG A 15 11.49 -10.52 -6.89
N VAL A 16 10.91 -9.97 -5.82
CA VAL A 16 11.16 -10.43 -4.45
C VAL A 16 10.45 -11.76 -4.16
N ASP A 17 9.29 -12.04 -4.73
CA ASP A 17 8.63 -13.35 -4.62
C ASP A 17 9.43 -14.45 -5.34
N VAL A 18 9.96 -14.15 -6.53
CA VAL A 18 10.88 -15.07 -7.25
C VAL A 18 12.13 -15.33 -6.44
N TYR A 19 12.74 -14.28 -5.87
CA TYR A 19 13.90 -14.41 -4.98
C TYR A 19 13.58 -15.26 -3.75
N GLY A 20 12.45 -15.01 -3.09
CA GLY A 20 11.97 -15.78 -1.95
C GLY A 20 11.74 -17.25 -2.30
N SER A 21 11.23 -17.54 -3.49
CA SER A 21 10.97 -18.90 -3.97
C SER A 21 12.23 -19.74 -4.19
N GLY A 22 13.38 -19.09 -4.44
CA GLY A 22 14.69 -19.75 -4.54
C GLY A 22 15.32 -20.11 -3.20
N LEU A 23 14.83 -19.56 -2.08
CA LEU A 23 15.40 -19.77 -0.75
C LEU A 23 14.76 -20.96 -0.04
N LYS A 24 15.52 -21.57 0.89
CA LYS A 24 15.05 -22.68 1.73
C LYS A 24 14.90 -22.22 3.18
N GLY A 25 13.92 -22.79 3.88
CA GLY A 25 13.69 -22.57 5.30
C GLY A 25 12.65 -21.49 5.60
N LEU A 26 12.48 -21.16 6.88
CA LEU A 26 11.40 -20.29 7.37
C LEU A 26 11.45 -18.86 6.81
N ALA A 27 12.65 -18.37 6.47
CA ALA A 27 12.85 -17.04 5.91
C ALA A 27 12.14 -16.84 4.56
N GLN A 28 11.96 -17.91 3.78
CA GLN A 28 11.22 -17.86 2.52
C GLN A 28 9.81 -17.28 2.71
N HIS A 29 9.10 -17.70 3.76
CA HIS A 29 7.73 -17.22 4.00
C HIS A 29 7.69 -15.73 4.33
N ALA A 30 8.64 -15.23 5.12
CA ALA A 30 8.71 -13.81 5.46
C ALA A 30 8.99 -12.94 4.22
N ILE A 31 9.90 -13.39 3.36
CA ILE A 31 10.26 -12.67 2.12
C ILE A 31 9.06 -12.61 1.16
N ARG A 32 8.36 -13.74 0.97
CA ARG A 32 7.17 -13.80 0.11
C ARG A 32 6.02 -12.96 0.68
N ARG A 33 5.87 -12.89 2.00
CA ARG A 33 4.90 -12.00 2.66
C ARG A 33 5.25 -10.53 2.48
N TRP A 34 6.53 -10.17 2.52
CA TRP A 34 6.98 -8.81 2.21
C TRP A 34 6.67 -8.44 0.76
N ALA A 35 6.90 -9.35 -0.18
CA ALA A 35 6.53 -9.14 -1.60
C ALA A 35 5.04 -8.88 -1.77
N SER A 36 4.18 -9.75 -1.20
CA SER A 36 2.73 -9.59 -1.26
C SER A 36 2.25 -8.30 -0.57
N ALA A 37 2.95 -7.82 0.47
CA ALA A 37 2.62 -6.56 1.12
C ALA A 37 2.77 -5.34 0.20
N MET A 38 3.67 -5.38 -0.79
CA MET A 38 3.83 -4.28 -1.77
C MET A 38 2.60 -4.12 -2.68
N GLU A 39 1.82 -5.18 -2.90
CA GLU A 39 0.57 -5.12 -3.68
C GLU A 39 -0.51 -4.22 -3.04
N VAL A 40 -0.36 -3.87 -1.76
CA VAL A 40 -1.31 -2.96 -1.09
C VAL A 40 -1.33 -1.59 -1.75
N ILE A 41 -0.21 -1.12 -2.29
CA ILE A 41 -0.09 0.22 -2.90
C ILE A 41 -0.96 0.32 -4.17
N PRO A 42 -0.80 -0.53 -5.21
CA PRO A 42 -1.68 -0.51 -6.37
C PRO A 42 -3.13 -0.85 -6.01
N ARG A 43 -3.36 -1.73 -5.02
CA ARG A 43 -4.72 -2.03 -4.55
C ARG A 43 -5.42 -0.82 -3.97
N THR A 44 -4.76 -0.07 -3.09
CA THR A 44 -5.32 1.13 -2.48
C THR A 44 -5.56 2.23 -3.53
N LEU A 45 -4.68 2.36 -4.54
CA LEU A 45 -4.93 3.27 -5.66
C LEU A 45 -6.20 2.87 -6.43
N ALA A 46 -6.35 1.59 -6.75
CA ALA A 46 -7.49 1.07 -7.46
C ALA A 46 -8.80 1.20 -6.67
N GLU A 47 -8.79 0.84 -5.38
CA GLU A 47 -9.96 0.96 -4.48
C GLU A 47 -10.43 2.42 -4.34
N ASN A 48 -9.48 3.36 -4.22
CA ASN A 48 -9.81 4.78 -4.08
C ASN A 48 -10.32 5.42 -5.38
N ALA A 49 -9.84 4.98 -6.54
CA ALA A 49 -10.19 5.58 -7.83
C ALA A 49 -11.43 4.93 -8.48
N LEU A 50 -11.56 3.60 -8.39
CA LEU A 50 -12.53 2.81 -9.16
C LEU A 50 -13.57 2.12 -8.27
N GLY A 51 -13.42 2.21 -6.94
CA GLY A 51 -14.33 1.63 -5.96
C GLY A 51 -13.85 0.30 -5.39
N GLY A 52 -14.32 -0.04 -4.18
CA GLY A 52 -13.76 -1.13 -3.37
C GLY A 52 -13.88 -2.55 -3.95
N ALA A 53 -14.86 -2.81 -4.83
CA ALA A 53 -15.03 -4.14 -5.44
C ALA A 53 -14.01 -4.44 -6.56
N GLU A 54 -13.52 -3.40 -7.24
CA GLU A 54 -12.66 -3.52 -8.43
C GLU A 54 -11.17 -3.66 -8.08
N GLY A 55 -10.76 -3.27 -6.86
CA GLY A 55 -9.34 -3.21 -6.48
C GLY A 55 -8.59 -4.54 -6.62
N ASN A 56 -9.22 -5.66 -6.25
CA ASN A 56 -8.61 -6.98 -6.37
C ASN A 56 -8.51 -7.43 -7.83
N GLU A 57 -9.51 -7.11 -8.64
CA GLU A 57 -9.56 -7.51 -10.03
C GLU A 57 -8.48 -6.77 -10.85
N ILE A 58 -8.31 -5.48 -10.59
CA ILE A 58 -7.28 -4.65 -11.23
C ILE A 58 -5.88 -5.15 -10.88
N VAL A 59 -5.62 -5.49 -9.61
CA VAL A 59 -4.31 -6.05 -9.21
C VAL A 59 -4.04 -7.37 -9.93
N SER A 60 -5.05 -8.23 -10.08
CA SER A 60 -4.94 -9.49 -10.83
C SER A 60 -4.60 -9.24 -12.31
N ARG A 61 -5.30 -8.30 -12.95
CA ARG A 61 -5.03 -7.89 -14.34
C ARG A 61 -3.61 -7.31 -14.48
N LEU A 62 -3.17 -6.47 -13.54
CA LEU A 62 -1.83 -5.90 -13.54
C LEU A 62 -0.74 -6.97 -13.39
N LEU A 63 -0.94 -7.95 -12.51
CA LEU A 63 -0.01 -9.08 -12.36
C LEU A 63 0.13 -9.85 -13.67
N ALA A 64 -0.99 -10.13 -14.37
CA ALA A 64 -0.96 -10.78 -15.68
C ALA A 64 -0.20 -9.94 -16.73
N LYS A 65 -0.32 -8.61 -16.69
CA LYS A 65 0.43 -7.70 -17.59
C LYS A 65 1.92 -7.56 -17.25
N HIS A 66 2.31 -7.82 -16.00
CA HIS A 66 3.72 -7.83 -15.58
C HIS A 66 4.41 -9.16 -15.82
N GLU A 67 3.67 -10.23 -16.14
CA GLU A 67 4.25 -11.54 -16.44
C GLU A 67 5.24 -11.50 -17.62
N PRO A 68 4.88 -10.96 -18.82
CA PRO A 68 5.79 -10.87 -19.96
C PRO A 68 6.91 -9.83 -19.78
N GLU A 69 8.02 -10.02 -20.50
CA GLU A 69 9.09 -9.02 -20.60
C GLU A 69 8.55 -7.70 -21.20
N GLY A 70 8.88 -6.58 -20.55
CA GLY A 70 8.34 -5.25 -20.91
C GLY A 70 7.05 -4.86 -20.17
N GLY A 71 6.56 -5.72 -19.27
CA GLY A 71 5.40 -5.45 -18.42
C GLY A 71 5.61 -4.43 -17.28
N GLU A 72 6.86 -4.05 -17.00
CA GLU A 72 7.26 -3.25 -15.82
C GLU A 72 6.65 -1.84 -15.74
N ALA A 73 6.12 -1.34 -16.86
CA ALA A 73 5.56 -0.01 -16.97
C ALA A 73 4.04 0.05 -16.74
N TRP A 74 3.36 -1.09 -16.58
CA TRP A 74 1.92 -1.10 -16.39
C TRP A 74 1.55 -0.67 -14.98
N GLY A 75 0.58 0.22 -14.84
CA GLY A 75 0.11 0.73 -13.55
C GLY A 75 -1.40 0.88 -13.53
N VAL A 76 -1.92 1.31 -12.38
CA VAL A 76 -3.36 1.53 -12.19
C VAL A 76 -3.80 2.75 -13.01
N ASP A 77 -4.88 2.60 -13.77
CA ASP A 77 -5.57 3.71 -14.40
C ASP A 77 -6.66 4.25 -13.47
N ILE A 78 -6.47 5.47 -12.97
CA ILE A 78 -7.44 6.14 -12.09
C ILE A 78 -8.55 6.86 -12.86
N GLU A 79 -8.36 7.11 -14.16
CA GLU A 79 -9.32 7.86 -14.98
C GLU A 79 -10.31 6.97 -15.72
N ALA A 80 -10.18 5.64 -15.59
CA ALA A 80 -11.06 4.67 -16.24
C ALA A 80 -12.56 4.92 -15.98
N CYS A 81 -12.92 5.50 -14.83
CA CYS A 81 -14.31 5.86 -14.50
C CYS A 81 -14.84 7.10 -15.27
N PHE A 82 -13.96 8.00 -15.71
CA PHE A 82 -14.34 9.25 -16.38
C PHE A 82 -14.40 9.10 -17.91
N HIS A 83 -13.66 8.15 -18.47
CA HIS A 83 -13.62 7.90 -19.91
C HIS A 83 -14.77 6.98 -20.34
N LEU A 84 -15.99 7.54 -20.43
CA LEU A 84 -17.21 6.88 -20.94
C LEU A 84 -17.11 6.33 -22.39
N LYS A 85 -15.95 6.41 -23.06
CA LYS A 85 -15.76 6.13 -24.49
C LYS A 85 -14.66 5.12 -24.82
N GLU A 86 -13.80 4.75 -23.88
CA GLU A 86 -12.80 3.70 -24.10
C GLU A 86 -13.02 2.58 -23.09
N GLU A 87 -13.05 1.33 -23.56
CA GLU A 87 -13.02 0.15 -22.68
C GLU A 87 -11.62 0.05 -22.06
N THR A 88 -11.34 0.85 -21.02
CA THR A 88 -10.12 0.69 -20.24
C THR A 88 -10.35 -0.35 -19.16
N ASP A 89 -9.43 -1.30 -19.02
CA ASP A 89 -9.50 -2.40 -18.07
C ASP A 89 -9.00 -2.01 -16.66
N GLY A 90 -9.00 -0.70 -16.35
CA GLY A 90 -8.46 -0.14 -15.11
C GLY A 90 -6.92 -0.16 -15.03
N THR A 91 -6.23 -0.40 -16.15
CA THR A 91 -4.76 -0.42 -16.21
C THR A 91 -4.24 0.41 -17.38
N LEU A 92 -3.08 1.05 -17.20
CA LEU A 92 -2.44 1.89 -18.22
C LEU A 92 -0.94 1.67 -18.28
N ASN A 93 -0.30 2.03 -19.40
CA ASN A 93 1.15 2.06 -19.50
C ASN A 93 1.70 3.42 -19.04
N THR A 94 2.28 3.47 -17.85
CA THR A 94 2.73 4.72 -17.21
C THR A 94 3.79 5.46 -18.01
N SER A 95 4.63 4.73 -18.77
CA SER A 95 5.69 5.34 -19.57
C SER A 95 5.14 6.11 -20.75
N GLN A 96 4.07 5.61 -21.37
CA GLN A 96 3.38 6.27 -22.48
C GLN A 96 2.63 7.54 -22.01
N HIS A 97 2.10 7.51 -20.80
CA HIS A 97 1.38 8.62 -20.18
C HIS A 97 2.26 9.59 -19.40
N SER A 98 3.60 9.42 -19.44
CA SER A 98 4.56 10.24 -18.69
C SER A 98 4.34 10.31 -17.18
N ILE A 99 3.79 9.23 -16.60
CA ILE A 99 3.56 9.10 -15.16
C ILE A 99 4.78 8.47 -14.51
N TYR A 100 5.62 9.31 -13.91
CA TYR A 100 6.88 8.89 -13.31
C TYR A 100 7.01 9.32 -11.85
N ASP A 101 7.61 8.44 -11.06
CA ASP A 101 7.95 8.70 -9.67
C ASP A 101 9.46 8.93 -9.45
N SER A 102 9.77 9.61 -8.35
CA SER A 102 11.15 9.82 -7.90
C SER A 102 11.70 8.55 -7.25
N LEU A 103 12.84 8.06 -7.77
CA LEU A 103 13.57 6.94 -7.18
C LEU A 103 13.91 7.19 -5.72
N ALA A 104 14.42 8.39 -5.43
CA ALA A 104 14.90 8.74 -4.10
C ALA A 104 13.73 8.67 -3.09
N ALA A 105 12.58 9.24 -3.46
CA ALA A 105 11.39 9.22 -2.61
C ALA A 105 10.92 7.78 -2.32
N LYS A 106 10.77 6.94 -3.35
CA LYS A 106 10.35 5.53 -3.16
C LYS A 106 11.37 4.73 -2.35
N SER A 107 12.66 4.88 -2.63
CA SER A 107 13.72 4.15 -1.94
C SER A 107 13.72 4.46 -0.44
N TRP A 108 13.63 5.74 -0.07
CA TRP A 108 13.51 6.14 1.32
C TRP A 108 12.20 5.69 1.96
N ALA A 109 11.07 5.80 1.25
CA ALA A 109 9.77 5.36 1.75
C ALA A 109 9.77 3.86 2.10
N ILE A 110 10.25 3.00 1.20
CA ILE A 110 10.30 1.55 1.42
C ILE A 110 11.24 1.21 2.58
N LYS A 111 12.40 1.86 2.64
CA LYS A 111 13.37 1.66 3.72
C LYS A 111 12.78 2.02 5.08
N LEU A 112 12.22 3.22 5.21
CA LEU A 112 11.63 3.71 6.47
C LEU A 112 10.40 2.90 6.88
N ALA A 113 9.54 2.52 5.94
CA ALA A 113 8.39 1.66 6.22
C ALA A 113 8.82 0.29 6.75
N THR A 114 9.88 -0.30 6.16
CA THR A 114 10.42 -1.58 6.60
C THR A 114 11.07 -1.48 7.97
N GLU A 115 11.87 -0.43 8.23
CA GLU A 115 12.48 -0.16 9.54
C GLU A 115 11.42 0.04 10.63
N ALA A 116 10.35 0.78 10.33
CA ALA A 116 9.23 0.96 11.23
C ALA A 116 8.52 -0.36 11.54
N ALA A 117 8.23 -1.18 10.52
CA ALA A 117 7.60 -2.48 10.71
C ALA A 117 8.46 -3.42 11.57
N VAL A 118 9.78 -3.47 11.32
CA VAL A 118 10.72 -4.26 12.13
C VAL A 118 10.75 -3.74 13.57
N SER A 119 10.78 -2.41 13.77
CA SER A 119 10.77 -1.82 15.11
C SER A 119 9.51 -2.23 15.87
N VAL A 120 8.32 -2.16 15.25
CA VAL A 120 7.06 -2.57 15.88
C VAL A 120 7.04 -4.07 16.20
N LEU A 121 7.48 -4.92 15.27
CA LEU A 121 7.51 -6.37 15.44
C LEU A 121 8.54 -6.84 16.48
N SER A 122 9.57 -6.03 16.75
CA SER A 122 10.61 -6.35 17.74
C SER A 122 10.21 -6.07 19.19
N VAL A 123 9.07 -5.39 19.41
CA VAL A 123 8.55 -5.13 20.76
C VAL A 123 7.92 -6.40 21.34
N ASP A 124 8.54 -6.93 22.39
CA ASP A 124 8.06 -8.15 23.08
C ASP A 124 6.97 -7.85 24.13
N SER A 125 7.04 -6.70 24.81
CA SER A 125 6.04 -6.30 25.80
C SER A 125 5.87 -4.80 25.91
N ILE A 126 4.66 -4.37 26.26
CA ILE A 126 4.31 -2.97 26.52
C ILE A 126 3.86 -2.85 27.97
N ILE A 127 4.51 -1.98 28.73
CA ILE A 127 4.09 -1.62 30.09
C ILE A 127 3.36 -0.28 30.00
N MET A 128 2.04 -0.32 30.08
CA MET A 128 1.19 0.87 30.03
C MET A 128 1.12 1.50 31.42
N SER A 129 1.49 2.78 31.54
CA SER A 129 1.19 3.55 32.74
C SER A 129 -0.32 3.70 32.90
N LYS A 130 -0.84 3.62 34.13
CA LYS A 130 -2.23 3.99 34.40
C LYS A 130 -2.46 5.41 33.86
N PRO A 131 -3.60 5.68 33.18
CA PRO A 131 -3.97 7.04 32.83
C PRO A 131 -3.83 7.89 34.09
N ALA A 132 -3.08 8.99 34.01
CA ALA A 132 -2.94 9.90 35.13
C ALA A 132 -4.36 10.27 35.57
N GLY A 133 -4.74 9.84 36.77
CA GLY A 133 -6.04 10.13 37.37
C GLY A 133 -6.10 11.63 37.63
N GLY A 134 -6.34 12.40 36.58
CA GLY A 134 -6.61 13.82 36.66
C GLY A 134 -7.79 14.04 37.62
N PRO A 135 -7.83 15.19 38.32
CA PRO A 135 -8.89 15.46 39.28
C PRO A 135 -10.26 15.23 38.63
N LYS A 136 -11.14 14.50 39.32
CA LYS A 136 -12.51 14.27 38.86
C LYS A 136 -13.12 15.62 38.50
N ILE A 137 -13.63 15.75 37.28
CA ILE A 137 -14.39 16.91 36.84
C ILE A 137 -15.47 17.14 37.91
N PRO A 138 -15.52 18.32 38.56
CA PRO A 138 -16.57 18.62 39.51
C PRO A 138 -17.91 18.43 38.79
N GLN A 139 -18.76 17.54 39.31
CA GLN A 139 -20.13 17.48 38.83
C GLN A 139 -20.76 18.84 39.11
N GLN A 140 -21.10 19.56 38.04
CA GLN A 140 -21.76 20.85 38.13
C GLN A 140 -23.06 20.63 38.90
N ALA A 141 -23.16 21.21 40.10
CA ALA A 141 -24.40 21.21 40.87
C ALA A 141 -25.46 21.91 40.03
N GLY A 142 -26.46 21.15 39.59
CA GLY A 142 -27.55 21.63 38.76
C GLY A 142 -28.56 22.41 39.60
N ASN A 143 -28.27 23.68 39.86
CA ASN A 143 -29.27 24.60 40.41
C ASN A 143 -28.98 26.05 40.00
N TRP A 144 -29.02 26.33 38.70
CA TRP A 144 -28.84 27.69 38.15
C TRP A 144 -30.16 28.39 37.79
N ASP A 145 -31.32 27.80 38.10
CA ASP A 145 -32.63 28.39 37.81
C ASP A 145 -33.51 28.43 39.08
N GLU A 146 -33.14 29.25 40.06
CA GLU A 146 -34.09 29.84 41.02
C GLU A 146 -33.61 31.25 41.38
N ASP A 147 -34.01 32.24 40.57
CA ASP A 147 -34.34 33.61 40.96
C ASP A 147 -35.14 34.30 39.84
#